data_AF-A0A7H4GLQ0-F1
#
_entry.id   AF-A0A7H4GLQ0-F1
#
_cell.length_a   1.000
_cell.length_b   1.000
_cell.length_c   1.000
_cell.angle_alpha   90.00
_cell.angle_beta   90.00
_cell.angle_gamma   90.00
#
_symmetry.space_group_name_H-M   'P 1'
#
loop_
_entity.id
_entity.type
_entity.pdbx_description
1 polymer ?
#
loop_
_entity_poly.entity_id
_entity_poly.type
_entity_poly.pdbx_seq_one_letter_code
_entity_poly.pdbx_strand_id
1 'polypeptide(L)'
;MTTHCKQTALAVLLASLLVAGCGQAPDEPVEMAHGQEPYLRYCASCHGNAGEGRPPAFPPLDESEWLELPPEGLALIVLYGLRGEIEVAGRTYRGFMPPMRNISDEDLAAIVAFMDEQWGDREPTLQASDVDGLRDALSDSSPLVGWDGVIDALEELE
;
A
#
# COMPACT_ATOMS: atom_id res chain seq x y z
N MET A 1 -12.78 -6.91 75.74
CA MET A 1 -11.54 -6.12 75.80
C MET A 1 -11.61 -5.07 74.71
N THR A 2 -11.64 -3.81 75.14
CA THR A 2 -11.41 -2.58 74.38
C THR A 2 -10.12 -2.68 73.55
N THR A 3 -9.98 -2.05 72.38
CA THR A 3 -9.57 -0.64 72.25
C THR A 3 -9.78 -0.15 70.81
N HIS A 4 -10.30 1.09 70.71
CA HIS A 4 -10.44 1.87 69.48
C HIS A 4 -9.09 2.38 68.96
N CYS A 5 -8.94 2.59 67.65
CA CYS A 5 -8.13 3.71 67.16
C CYS A 5 -8.82 4.38 65.96
N LYS A 6 -9.29 5.60 66.20
CA LYS A 6 -9.85 6.51 65.19
C LYS A 6 -8.71 7.21 64.44
N GLN A 7 -8.98 7.47 63.16
CA GLN A 7 -8.67 8.68 62.39
C GLN A 7 -7.25 9.27 62.46
N THR A 8 -6.59 9.30 61.30
CA THR A 8 -5.97 10.53 60.81
C THR A 8 -6.22 10.66 59.31
N ALA A 9 -7.00 11.69 58.96
CA ALA A 9 -7.12 12.18 57.60
C ALA A 9 -5.78 12.76 57.15
N LEU A 10 -5.30 12.37 55.98
CA LEU A 10 -4.42 13.21 55.18
C LEU A 10 -5.07 13.36 53.81
N ALA A 11 -5.69 14.52 53.60
CA ALA A 11 -6.05 14.99 52.29
C ALA A 11 -4.75 15.29 51.54
N VAL A 12 -4.47 14.52 50.47
CA VAL A 12 -3.49 14.91 49.47
C VAL A 12 -4.27 15.35 48.23
N LEU A 13 -4.55 16.66 48.19
CA LEU A 13 -4.82 17.38 46.96
C LEU A 13 -3.52 17.40 46.15
N LEU A 14 -3.51 16.78 44.97
CA LEU A 14 -2.51 17.08 43.94
C LEU A 14 -3.09 16.82 42.55
N ALA A 15 -3.46 17.94 41.92
CA ALA A 15 -3.36 18.28 40.51
C ALA A 15 -3.80 17.24 39.46
N SER A 16 -4.95 17.52 38.87
CA SER A 16 -5.33 17.11 37.52
C SER A 16 -4.23 17.51 36.52
N LEU A 17 -3.44 16.55 36.03
CA LEU A 17 -2.70 16.73 34.78
C LEU A 17 -3.66 16.42 33.62
N LEU A 18 -4.19 17.48 33.02
CA LEU A 18 -4.68 17.46 31.65
C LEU A 18 -3.44 17.32 30.75
N VAL A 19 -3.07 16.08 30.45
CA VAL A 19 -2.19 15.82 29.30
C VAL A 19 -3.09 15.95 28.07
N ALA A 20 -3.22 17.18 27.56
CA ALA A 20 -3.57 17.41 26.17
C ALA A 20 -2.34 16.99 25.34
N GLY A 21 -2.14 15.69 25.21
CA GLY A 21 -1.30 15.14 24.17
C GLY A 21 -2.11 15.19 22.89
N CYS A 22 -1.60 15.90 21.87
CA CYS A 22 -1.97 15.62 20.49
C CYS A 22 -1.62 14.15 20.24
N GLY A 23 -2.60 13.27 20.45
CA GLY A 23 -2.48 11.88 20.07
C GLY A 23 -2.58 11.83 18.56
N GLN A 24 -1.46 11.66 17.88
CA GLN A 24 -1.46 10.78 16.72
C GLN A 24 -2.16 9.50 17.17
N ALA A 25 -3.25 9.15 16.50
CA ALA A 25 -3.83 7.83 16.67
C ALA A 25 -2.69 6.81 16.46
N PRO A 26 -2.58 5.77 17.30
CA PRO A 26 -1.66 4.69 17.00
C PRO A 26 -2.01 4.20 15.60
N ASP A 27 -1.00 4.02 14.74
CA ASP A 27 -1.16 3.39 13.43
C ASP A 27 -1.93 2.09 13.68
N GLU A 28 -3.20 2.07 13.26
CA GLU A 28 -4.02 0.88 13.39
C GLU A 28 -3.25 -0.25 12.69
N PRO A 29 -3.17 -1.46 13.28
CA PRO A 29 -2.53 -2.57 12.60
C PRO A 29 -3.14 -2.65 11.21
N VAL A 30 -2.28 -2.60 10.19
CA VAL A 30 -2.70 -2.84 8.81
C VAL A 30 -3.57 -4.09 8.87
N GLU A 31 -4.85 -3.97 8.54
CA GLU A 31 -5.75 -5.11 8.37
C GLU A 31 -5.29 -5.82 7.08
N MET A 32 -4.08 -6.40 7.17
CA MET A 32 -3.40 -7.31 6.26
C MET A 32 -4.25 -8.55 5.96
N ALA A 33 -5.34 -8.72 6.69
CA ALA A 33 -6.36 -9.70 6.43
C ALA A 33 -7.05 -9.37 5.10
N HIS A 34 -6.54 -9.99 4.03
CA HIS A 34 -7.22 -10.28 2.77
C HIS A 34 -6.91 -9.39 1.55
N GLY A 35 -5.68 -8.91 1.35
CA GLY A 35 -5.26 -8.32 0.06
C GLY A 35 -5.46 -9.22 -1.18
N GLN A 36 -5.63 -10.54 -0.96
CA GLN A 36 -6.01 -11.49 -1.99
C GLN A 36 -7.41 -11.22 -2.59
N GLU A 37 -8.40 -10.82 -1.78
CA GLU A 37 -9.76 -10.56 -2.30
C GLU A 37 -9.80 -9.39 -3.30
N PRO A 38 -9.27 -8.19 -2.97
CA PRO A 38 -9.20 -7.11 -3.94
C PRO A 38 -8.28 -7.47 -5.12
N TYR A 39 -7.18 -8.22 -4.94
CA TYR A 39 -6.39 -8.73 -6.07
C TYR A 39 -7.23 -9.57 -7.04
N LEU A 40 -8.01 -10.54 -6.52
CA LEU A 40 -8.88 -11.38 -7.35
C LEU A 40 -9.97 -10.56 -8.05
N ARG A 41 -10.45 -9.50 -7.40
CA ARG A 41 -11.49 -8.61 -7.94
C ARG A 41 -10.96 -7.72 -9.05
N TYR A 42 -9.79 -7.12 -8.89
CA TYR A 42 -9.27 -6.06 -9.76
C TYR A 42 -8.22 -6.55 -10.77
N CYS A 43 -7.36 -7.50 -10.38
CA CYS A 43 -6.12 -7.80 -11.12
C CYS A 43 -6.18 -9.15 -11.85
N ALA A 44 -6.78 -10.17 -11.21
CA ALA A 44 -6.66 -11.56 -11.65
C ALA A 44 -7.29 -11.87 -13.02
N SER A 45 -8.23 -11.05 -13.50
CA SER A 45 -8.81 -11.23 -14.84
C SER A 45 -7.77 -11.09 -15.97
N CYS A 46 -6.72 -10.31 -15.74
CA CYS A 46 -5.62 -10.08 -16.66
C CYS A 46 -4.35 -10.84 -16.22
N HIS A 47 -3.97 -10.71 -14.94
CA HIS A 47 -2.72 -11.26 -14.42
C HIS A 47 -2.83 -12.69 -13.89
N GLY A 48 -4.02 -13.30 -13.90
CA GLY A 48 -4.23 -14.65 -13.39
C GLY A 48 -4.40 -14.70 -11.88
N ASN A 49 -4.95 -15.80 -11.38
CA ASN A 49 -5.23 -15.96 -9.95
C ASN A 49 -3.94 -16.14 -9.13
N ALA A 50 -2.90 -16.68 -9.74
CA ALA A 50 -1.58 -16.91 -9.14
C ALA A 50 -0.53 -15.91 -9.66
N GLY A 51 -0.95 -14.87 -10.38
CA GLY A 51 -0.03 -13.88 -10.95
C GLY A 51 0.65 -14.35 -12.24
N GLU A 52 0.28 -15.52 -12.79
CA GLU A 52 1.00 -16.18 -13.89
C GLU A 52 0.93 -15.47 -15.26
N GLY A 53 0.11 -14.42 -15.36
CA GLY A 53 -0.10 -13.67 -16.58
C GLY A 53 -0.72 -14.50 -17.72
N ARG A 54 -0.78 -13.91 -18.92
CA ARG A 54 -1.26 -14.57 -20.15
C ARG A 54 -0.45 -14.07 -21.34
N PRO A 55 0.78 -14.59 -21.55
CA PRO A 55 1.63 -14.15 -22.65
C PRO A 55 0.98 -14.39 -24.03
N PRO A 56 1.16 -13.48 -25.00
CA PRO A 56 1.96 -12.24 -24.92
C PRO A 56 1.14 -11.00 -24.49
N ALA A 57 -0.09 -11.17 -24.01
CA ALA A 57 -1.01 -10.06 -23.77
C ALA A 57 -0.86 -9.42 -22.39
N PHE A 58 -0.76 -10.25 -21.35
CA PHE A 58 -0.65 -9.80 -19.96
C PHE A 58 0.62 -10.38 -19.32
N PRO A 59 1.50 -9.53 -18.76
CA PRO A 59 2.72 -10.00 -18.13
C PRO A 59 2.43 -10.76 -16.83
N PRO A 60 3.28 -11.73 -16.47
CA PRO A 60 3.24 -12.31 -15.13
C PRO A 60 3.61 -11.24 -14.09
N LEU A 61 3.01 -11.36 -12.91
CA LEU A 61 3.42 -10.66 -11.70
C LEU A 61 4.31 -11.57 -10.85
N ASP A 62 4.08 -12.88 -10.88
CA ASP A 62 5.01 -13.84 -10.31
C ASP A 62 6.34 -13.80 -11.07
N GLU A 63 7.46 -13.90 -10.34
CA GLU A 63 8.81 -13.85 -10.92
C GLU A 63 9.15 -12.56 -11.71
N SER A 64 8.35 -11.51 -11.55
CA SER A 64 8.54 -10.23 -12.25
C SER A 64 9.59 -9.37 -11.57
N GLU A 65 10.58 -8.92 -12.34
CA GLU A 65 11.58 -7.93 -11.89
C GLU A 65 10.94 -6.59 -11.48
N TRP A 66 9.68 -6.34 -11.86
CA TRP A 66 8.95 -5.13 -11.48
C TRP A 66 8.56 -5.11 -10.00
N LEU A 67 8.55 -6.26 -9.32
CA LEU A 67 8.34 -6.33 -7.87
C LEU A 67 9.52 -5.74 -7.08
N GLU A 68 10.66 -5.49 -7.71
CA GLU A 68 11.79 -4.78 -7.10
C GLU A 68 11.55 -3.28 -6.95
N LEU A 69 10.55 -2.71 -7.63
CA LEU A 69 10.13 -1.32 -7.44
C LEU A 69 9.70 -1.08 -5.99
N PRO A 70 9.90 0.14 -5.45
CA PRO A 70 9.32 0.49 -4.16
C PRO A 70 7.78 0.33 -4.20
N PRO A 71 7.10 0.05 -3.08
CA PRO A 71 5.66 -0.18 -3.05
C PRO A 71 4.85 0.96 -3.69
N GLU A 72 5.32 2.20 -3.56
CA GLU A 72 4.78 3.39 -4.20
C GLU A 72 4.80 3.26 -5.72
N GLY A 73 5.87 2.72 -6.30
CA GLY A 73 6.00 2.51 -7.74
C GLY A 73 4.96 1.52 -8.27
N LEU A 74 4.71 0.43 -7.52
CA LEU A 74 3.64 -0.52 -7.83
C LEU A 74 2.26 0.14 -7.75
N ALA A 75 2.03 0.95 -6.71
CA ALA A 75 0.78 1.69 -6.55
C ALA A 75 0.57 2.71 -7.68
N LEU A 76 1.62 3.42 -8.11
CA LEU A 76 1.59 4.37 -9.22
C LEU A 76 1.19 3.69 -10.54
N ILE A 77 1.72 2.50 -10.82
CA ILE A 77 1.31 1.71 -12.00
C ILE A 77 -0.19 1.40 -11.95
N VAL A 78 -0.73 1.02 -10.79
CA VAL A 78 -2.16 0.73 -10.64
C VAL A 78 -3.01 1.98 -10.80
N LEU A 79 -2.62 3.08 -10.15
CA LEU A 79 -3.35 4.34 -10.16
C LEU A 79 -3.38 4.96 -11.55
N TYR A 80 -2.24 5.07 -12.21
CA TYR A 80 -2.07 5.85 -13.44
C TYR A 80 -2.02 4.99 -14.70
N GLY A 81 -1.89 3.68 -14.54
CA GLY A 81 -1.76 2.76 -15.65
C GLY A 81 -0.36 2.77 -16.25
N LEU A 82 -0.11 1.79 -17.11
CA LEU A 82 1.18 1.59 -17.75
C LEU A 82 0.97 1.27 -19.22
N ARG A 83 1.78 1.90 -20.08
CA ARG A 83 1.77 1.66 -21.53
C ARG A 83 3.17 1.57 -22.09
N GLY A 84 3.25 1.10 -23.33
CA GLY A 84 4.50 1.04 -24.07
C GLY A 84 5.09 -0.36 -24.08
N GLU A 85 6.31 -0.44 -24.57
CA GLU A 85 7.08 -1.68 -24.58
C GLU A 85 7.74 -1.87 -23.22
N ILE A 86 7.58 -3.04 -22.62
CA ILE A 86 8.23 -3.44 -21.38
C ILE A 86 8.79 -4.86 -21.51
N GLU A 87 9.82 -5.16 -20.73
CA GLU A 87 10.31 -6.51 -20.50
C GLU A 87 9.82 -6.99 -19.14
N VAL A 88 9.33 -8.24 -19.09
CA VAL A 88 8.96 -8.93 -17.84
C VAL A 88 9.35 -10.39 -17.98
N ALA A 89 10.11 -10.92 -17.02
CA ALA A 89 10.60 -12.30 -17.01
C ALA A 89 11.25 -12.72 -18.35
N GLY A 90 12.06 -11.82 -18.92
CA GLY A 90 12.78 -12.03 -20.18
C GLY A 90 11.90 -12.07 -21.44
N ARG A 91 10.68 -11.51 -21.38
CA ARG A 91 9.75 -11.41 -22.52
C ARG A 91 9.28 -9.98 -22.72
N THR A 92 9.18 -9.59 -23.99
CA THR A 92 8.60 -8.30 -24.40
C THR A 92 7.07 -8.30 -24.37
N TYR A 93 6.49 -7.28 -23.75
CA TYR A 93 5.06 -6.97 -23.78
C TYR A 93 4.83 -5.59 -24.39
N ARG A 94 3.75 -5.45 -25.18
CA ARG A 94 3.35 -4.19 -25.84
C ARG A 94 1.87 -3.92 -25.56
N GLY A 95 1.58 -3.78 -24.27
CA GLY A 95 0.22 -3.69 -23.74
C GLY A 95 -0.17 -2.28 -23.30
N PHE A 96 -1.39 -2.20 -22.77
CA PHE A 96 -1.88 -1.05 -22.02
C PHE A 96 -2.61 -1.59 -20.78
N MET A 97 -2.09 -1.26 -19.60
CA MET A 97 -2.78 -1.43 -18.33
C MET A 97 -3.54 -0.14 -18.02
N PRO A 98 -4.89 -0.16 -18.04
CA PRO A 98 -5.67 1.04 -17.77
C PRO A 98 -5.48 1.55 -16.33
N PRO A 99 -5.55 2.87 -16.11
CA PRO A 99 -5.55 3.43 -14.76
C PRO A 99 -6.76 2.97 -13.95
N MET A 100 -6.55 2.66 -12.68
CA MET A 100 -7.59 2.29 -11.72
C MET A 100 -7.78 3.35 -10.63
N ARG A 101 -7.92 4.62 -11.01
CA ARG A 101 -8.09 5.76 -10.07
C ARG A 101 -9.28 5.65 -9.11
N ASN A 102 -10.25 4.78 -9.37
CA ASN A 102 -11.43 4.61 -8.51
C ASN A 102 -11.31 3.46 -7.49
N ILE A 103 -10.19 2.74 -7.46
CA ILE A 103 -9.91 1.78 -6.38
C ILE A 103 -9.79 2.55 -5.05
N SER A 104 -10.20 1.94 -3.93
CA SER A 104 -9.99 2.56 -2.62
C SER A 104 -8.51 2.51 -2.23
N ASP A 105 -8.12 3.37 -1.32
CA ASP A 105 -6.73 3.45 -0.87
C ASP A 105 -6.37 2.24 -0.02
N GLU A 106 -7.32 1.76 0.78
CA GLU A 106 -7.21 0.53 1.55
C GLU A 106 -7.08 -0.70 0.65
N ASP A 107 -7.90 -0.82 -0.40
CA ASP A 107 -7.82 -1.95 -1.34
C ASP A 107 -6.47 -1.95 -2.08
N LEU A 108 -5.98 -0.77 -2.50
CA LEU A 108 -4.71 -0.69 -3.21
C LEU A 108 -3.52 -1.03 -2.30
N ALA A 109 -3.47 -0.45 -1.10
CA ALA A 109 -2.46 -0.79 -0.11
C ALA A 109 -2.46 -2.30 0.19
N ALA A 110 -3.64 -2.89 0.38
CA ALA A 110 -3.79 -4.33 0.62
C ALA A 110 -3.36 -5.19 -0.58
N ILE A 111 -3.63 -4.76 -1.83
CA ILE A 111 -3.15 -5.47 -3.03
C ILE A 111 -1.63 -5.47 -3.10
N VAL A 112 -0.99 -4.31 -2.90
CA VAL A 112 0.48 -4.21 -2.95
C VAL A 112 1.09 -5.06 -1.85
N ALA A 113 0.54 -5.01 -0.63
CA ALA A 113 0.93 -5.88 0.47
C ALA A 113 0.82 -7.37 0.12
N PHE A 114 -0.27 -7.78 -0.51
CA PHE A 114 -0.44 -9.16 -0.98
C PHE A 114 0.62 -9.54 -2.02
N MET A 115 0.93 -8.66 -2.99
CA MET A 115 1.97 -8.90 -4.00
C MET A 115 3.36 -9.07 -3.35
N ASP A 116 3.68 -8.21 -2.38
CA ASP A 116 4.95 -8.24 -1.64
C ASP A 116 5.13 -9.55 -0.87
N GLU A 117 4.08 -10.03 -0.21
CA GLU A 117 4.11 -11.29 0.53
C GLU A 117 4.13 -12.52 -0.39
N GLN A 118 3.34 -12.51 -1.47
CA GLN A 118 3.22 -13.70 -2.33
C GLN A 118 4.42 -13.89 -3.25
N TRP A 119 4.98 -12.80 -3.77
CA TRP A 119 5.96 -12.86 -4.86
C TRP A 119 7.17 -11.94 -4.64
N GLY A 120 7.04 -10.86 -3.87
CA GLY A 120 8.11 -9.88 -3.64
C GLY A 120 9.14 -10.27 -2.57
N ASP A 121 8.83 -11.26 -1.73
CA ASP A 121 9.66 -11.71 -0.59
C ASP A 121 10.11 -10.54 0.31
N ARG A 122 9.21 -9.59 0.56
CA ARG A 122 9.47 -8.40 1.39
C ARG A 122 8.32 -8.10 2.34
N GLU A 123 8.64 -7.37 3.41
CA GLU A 123 7.64 -6.93 4.38
C GLU A 123 6.78 -5.81 3.77
N PRO A 124 5.44 -5.90 3.85
CA PRO A 124 4.55 -4.86 3.38
C PRO A 124 4.70 -3.56 4.18
N THR A 125 4.93 -2.44 3.48
CA THR A 125 5.10 -1.14 4.14
C THR A 125 4.13 -0.06 3.65
N LEU A 126 3.45 -0.27 2.53
CA LEU A 126 2.55 0.73 1.95
C LEU A 126 1.24 0.83 2.74
N GLN A 127 0.90 2.04 3.17
CA GLN A 127 -0.34 2.34 3.89
C GLN A 127 -1.36 3.03 2.99
N ALA A 128 -2.64 2.99 3.39
CA ALA A 128 -3.71 3.72 2.70
C ALA A 128 -3.42 5.24 2.65
N SER A 129 -2.83 5.82 3.70
CA SER A 129 -2.43 7.23 3.71
C SER A 129 -1.35 7.56 2.69
N ASP A 130 -0.46 6.61 2.38
CA ASP A 130 0.57 6.81 1.36
C ASP A 130 -0.09 6.85 -0.02
N VAL A 131 -1.07 5.97 -0.27
CA VAL A 131 -1.83 5.94 -1.52
C VAL A 131 -2.60 7.26 -1.75
N ASP A 132 -3.23 7.81 -0.71
CA ASP A 132 -3.88 9.13 -0.77
C ASP A 132 -2.86 10.21 -1.20
N GLY A 133 -1.69 10.25 -0.57
CA GLY A 133 -0.59 11.16 -0.93
C GLY A 133 -0.13 11.01 -2.38
N LEU A 134 -0.03 9.78 -2.90
CA LEU A 134 0.34 9.52 -4.30
C LEU A 134 -0.68 10.10 -5.29
N ARG A 135 -1.98 10.11 -4.95
CA ARG A 135 -3.02 10.64 -5.83
C ARG A 135 -2.93 12.15 -6.01
N ASP A 136 -2.57 12.83 -4.93
CA ASP A 136 -2.39 14.28 -4.88
C ASP A 136 -1.12 14.70 -5.64
N ALA A 137 -0.03 13.95 -5.48
CA ALA A 137 1.26 14.27 -6.10
C ALA A 137 1.21 14.25 -7.63
N LEU A 138 0.41 13.35 -8.22
CA LEU A 138 0.41 13.10 -9.67
C LEU A 138 -1.00 13.28 -10.29
N SER A 139 -1.79 14.24 -9.80
CA SER A 139 -3.22 14.37 -10.18
C SER A 139 -3.50 14.51 -11.68
N ASP A 140 -2.55 15.09 -12.43
CA ASP A 140 -2.66 15.35 -13.88
C ASP A 140 -1.84 14.36 -14.74
N SER A 141 -1.30 13.31 -14.15
CA SER A 141 -0.37 12.41 -14.84
C SER A 141 -1.07 11.53 -15.87
N SER A 142 -0.47 11.48 -17.06
CA SER A 142 -0.83 10.51 -18.11
C SER A 142 -0.34 9.10 -17.72
N PRO A 143 -0.84 8.04 -18.37
CA PRO A 143 -0.33 6.70 -18.11
C PRO A 143 1.19 6.65 -18.27
N LEU A 144 1.83 6.01 -17.29
CA LEU A 144 3.27 5.84 -17.21
C LEU A 144 3.76 5.09 -18.43
N VAL A 145 4.97 5.39 -18.89
CA VAL A 145 5.52 4.84 -20.12
C VAL A 145 6.75 4.01 -19.82
N GLY A 146 6.61 2.68 -19.93
CA GLY A 146 7.70 1.76 -19.66
C GLY A 146 8.25 1.87 -18.24
N TRP A 147 9.44 1.31 -18.03
CA TRP A 147 10.14 1.36 -16.74
C TRP A 147 10.55 2.79 -16.38
N ASP A 148 11.17 3.50 -17.31
CA ASP A 148 11.69 4.86 -17.09
C ASP A 148 10.58 5.81 -16.65
N GLY A 149 9.38 5.71 -17.24
CA GLY A 149 8.26 6.56 -16.82
C GLY A 149 7.76 6.28 -15.39
N VAL A 150 8.00 5.09 -14.83
CA VAL A 150 7.72 4.81 -13.42
C VAL A 150 8.81 5.41 -12.53
N ILE A 151 10.08 5.31 -12.94
CA ILE A 151 11.21 5.89 -12.22
C ILE A 151 11.10 7.43 -12.18
N ASP A 152 10.83 8.07 -13.32
CA ASP A 152 10.61 9.53 -13.38
C ASP A 152 9.50 9.96 -12.42
N ALA A 153 8.39 9.19 -12.36
CA ALA A 153 7.28 9.49 -11.45
C ALA A 153 7.64 9.29 -9.97
N LEU A 154 8.54 8.36 -9.65
CA LEU A 154 9.05 8.16 -8.29
C LEU A 154 9.99 9.31 -7.87
N GLU A 155 10.84 9.79 -8.77
CA GLU A 155 11.72 10.94 -8.53
C GLU A 155 10.93 12.24 -8.28
N GLU A 156 9.73 12.37 -8.84
CA GLU A 156 8.83 13.50 -8.56
C GLU A 156 8.26 13.50 -7.12
N LEU A 157 8.35 12.38 -6.39
CA LEU A 157 7.87 12.26 -5.00
C LEU A 157 8.91 12.66 -3.95
N GLU A 158 10.18 12.83 -4.33
CA GLU A 158 11.31 13.19 -3.44
C GLU A 158 11.40 14.71 -3.17
#